data_AF-A0AAV2Z898-F1
#
_entry.id   AF-A0AAV2Z898-F1
#
_cell.length_a   1.000
_cell.length_b   1.000
_cell.length_c   1.000
_cell.angle_alpha   90.00
_cell.angle_beta   90.00
_cell.angle_gamma   90.00
#
_symmetry.space_group_name_H-M   'P 1'
#
loop_
_entity.id
_entity.type
_entity.pdbx_description
1 polymer ?
#
loop_
_entity_poly.entity_id
_entity_poly.type
_entity_poly.pdbx_seq_one_letter_code
_entity_poly.pdbx_strand_id
1 'polypeptide(L)'
;MTRRAKEKRTARAQEKQRAAERELREQALAFRPEWKQLLAAIDGTGHPAASKLGKPSAPIVDTLQWKSSLVPIAAADVLQLPIKLDAQKGVLQYEFSTRDYDITFAVQMICADGTMIELLEPKRFDSQKAPVKGRLELVGPGMVLLIWDNSFSWVNPKQLAYSVELHQDVPIVAEEKKVARALAARRKREALLMQQEQEVEMMEDIIKYEEKRTEDVQKQIAELELVLQQSQESKAKAMAKHEQLELRIEELEWEIKALSWRSFDPKTLGVLLSYLEPPTLQSLSLANKKWFCNVREFINSQKELGRESANDDTAKRTAPERVPSNAGELHRDVDPATSSQAA
;
A
#
# COMPACT_ATOMS: atom_id res chain seq x y z
N MET A 1 14.28 -22.45 2.84
CA MET A 1 14.96 -21.22 2.36
C MET A 1 15.97 -20.79 3.40
N THR A 2 17.23 -20.58 3.03
CA THR A 2 18.27 -20.15 3.98
C THR A 2 18.11 -18.66 4.32
N ARG A 3 18.42 -18.26 5.57
CA ARG A 3 18.36 -16.86 6.06
C ARG A 3 19.05 -15.87 5.10
N ARG A 4 20.18 -16.29 4.54
CA ARG A 4 20.98 -15.57 3.54
C ARG A 4 20.24 -15.30 2.21
N ALA A 5 19.35 -16.21 1.80
CA ALA A 5 18.52 -16.04 0.60
C ALA A 5 17.36 -15.06 0.83
N LYS A 6 16.82 -15.00 2.06
CA LYS A 6 15.77 -14.04 2.44
C LYS A 6 16.33 -12.62 2.51
N GLU A 7 17.50 -12.43 3.13
CA GLU A 7 18.22 -11.15 3.18
C GLU A 7 18.60 -10.62 1.79
N LYS A 8 19.10 -11.49 0.88
CA LYS A 8 19.39 -11.07 -0.50
C LYS A 8 18.13 -10.64 -1.27
N ARG A 9 16.96 -11.23 -0.99
CA ARG A 9 15.70 -10.84 -1.63
C ARG A 9 15.21 -9.49 -1.12
N THR A 10 15.28 -9.24 0.19
CA THR A 10 14.85 -7.95 0.76
C THR A 10 15.77 -6.82 0.33
N ALA A 11 17.09 -7.04 0.30
CA ALA A 11 18.05 -6.04 -0.19
C ALA A 11 17.79 -5.66 -1.66
N ARG A 12 17.57 -6.64 -2.54
CA ARG A 12 17.23 -6.38 -3.95
C ARG A 12 15.89 -5.65 -4.11
N ALA A 13 14.91 -5.94 -3.27
CA ALA A 13 13.63 -5.25 -3.29
C ALA A 13 13.77 -3.78 -2.89
N GLN A 14 14.52 -3.49 -1.83
CA GLN A 14 14.79 -2.12 -1.38
C GLN A 14 15.61 -1.33 -2.40
N GLU A 15 16.62 -1.95 -3.01
CA GLU A 15 17.43 -1.31 -4.05
C GLU A 15 16.60 -0.97 -5.30
N LYS A 16 15.72 -1.89 -5.73
CA LYS A 16 14.79 -1.64 -6.83
C LYS A 16 13.81 -0.50 -6.52
N GLN A 17 13.34 -0.41 -5.27
CA GLN A 17 12.45 0.65 -4.83
C GLN A 17 13.14 2.02 -4.84
N ARG A 18 14.39 2.09 -4.34
CA ARG A 18 15.23 3.32 -4.40
C ARG A 18 15.60 3.73 -5.84
N ALA A 19 15.77 2.76 -6.74
CA ALA A 19 16.03 3.04 -8.15
C ALA A 19 14.79 3.63 -8.83
N ALA A 20 13.61 3.06 -8.60
CA ALA A 20 12.35 3.56 -9.11
C ALA A 20 12.03 4.98 -8.59
N GLU A 21 12.32 5.27 -7.32
CA GLU A 21 12.15 6.61 -6.73
C GLU A 21 13.09 7.64 -7.36
N ARG A 22 14.35 7.26 -7.62
CA ARG A 22 15.31 8.10 -8.36
C ARG A 22 14.84 8.39 -9.77
N GLU A 23 14.37 7.38 -10.48
CA GLU A 23 13.87 7.53 -11.84
C GLU A 23 12.63 8.43 -11.88
N LEU A 24 11.69 8.27 -10.94
CA LEU A 24 10.52 9.14 -10.82
C LEU A 24 10.93 10.60 -10.55
N ARG A 25 11.94 10.80 -9.68
CA ARG A 25 12.49 12.13 -9.39
C ARG A 25 13.15 12.75 -10.63
N GLU A 26 13.92 11.97 -11.39
CA GLU A 26 14.53 12.43 -12.64
C GLU A 26 13.49 12.74 -13.72
N GLN A 27 12.44 11.93 -13.85
CA GLN A 27 11.31 12.20 -14.74
C GLN A 27 10.57 13.49 -14.34
N ALA A 28 10.33 13.70 -13.04
CA ALA A 28 9.72 14.94 -12.54
C ALA A 28 10.61 16.17 -12.79
N LEU A 29 11.93 16.02 -12.72
CA LEU A 29 12.89 17.09 -13.06
C LEU A 29 12.95 17.38 -14.56
N ALA A 30 12.84 16.34 -15.41
CA ALA A 30 12.82 16.47 -16.87
C ALA A 30 11.55 17.17 -17.37
N PHE A 31 10.41 16.97 -16.70
CA PHE A 31 9.13 17.61 -16.97
C PHE A 31 8.92 18.92 -16.17
N ARG A 32 9.87 19.87 -16.22
CA ARG A 32 9.62 21.24 -15.74
C ARG A 32 9.23 22.16 -16.91
N PRO A 33 8.00 22.13 -17.45
CA PRO A 33 7.56 23.10 -18.45
C PRO A 33 7.51 24.53 -17.89
N GLU A 34 7.43 24.68 -16.57
CA GLU A 34 7.22 25.96 -15.89
C GLU A 34 8.34 26.99 -16.04
N TRP A 35 9.61 26.55 -16.17
CA TRP A 35 10.70 27.52 -16.36
C TRP A 35 10.75 28.03 -17.80
N LYS A 36 10.47 27.15 -18.78
CA LYS A 36 10.37 27.54 -20.20
C LYS A 36 9.21 28.50 -20.42
N GLN A 37 8.05 28.24 -19.80
CA GLN A 37 6.90 29.16 -19.84
C GLN A 37 7.22 30.50 -19.17
N LEU A 38 7.94 30.49 -18.04
CA LEU A 38 8.35 31.73 -17.38
C LEU A 38 9.35 32.54 -18.22
N LEU A 39 10.31 31.89 -18.88
CA LEU A 39 11.24 32.57 -19.79
C LEU A 39 10.47 33.17 -20.98
N ALA A 40 9.57 32.42 -21.60
CA ALA A 40 8.71 32.93 -22.67
C ALA A 40 7.86 34.14 -22.24
N ALA A 41 7.36 34.13 -20.99
CA ALA A 41 6.63 35.27 -20.42
C ALA A 41 7.52 36.50 -20.15
N ILE A 42 8.78 36.30 -19.75
CA ILE A 42 9.77 37.39 -19.58
C ILE A 42 10.15 37.98 -20.94
N ASP A 43 10.42 37.12 -21.92
CA ASP A 43 10.85 37.48 -23.26
C ASP A 43 9.72 38.09 -24.11
N GLY A 44 8.47 38.01 -23.63
CA GLY A 44 7.31 38.61 -24.28
C GLY A 44 6.74 37.77 -25.43
N THR A 45 7.17 36.53 -25.60
CA THR A 45 6.64 35.58 -26.60
C THR A 45 5.42 34.81 -26.09
N GLY A 46 5.14 34.86 -24.78
CA GLY A 46 3.94 34.30 -24.18
C GLY A 46 2.81 35.33 -24.05
N HIS A 47 1.74 35.16 -24.84
CA HIS A 47 0.45 35.80 -24.54
C HIS A 47 0.00 35.44 -23.11
N PRO A 48 -0.47 36.43 -22.34
CA PRO A 48 -1.90 36.68 -22.33
C PRO A 48 -2.26 38.16 -22.53
N ALA A 49 -3.54 38.34 -22.85
CA ALA A 49 -4.18 39.56 -23.29
C ALA A 49 -3.95 40.81 -22.41
N ALA A 50 -4.08 41.95 -23.10
CA ALA A 50 -4.46 43.27 -22.59
C ALA A 50 -3.49 43.96 -21.60
N SER A 51 -2.64 44.84 -22.14
CA SER A 51 -2.33 46.08 -21.43
C SER A 51 -2.36 47.27 -22.38
N LYS A 52 -3.16 48.26 -21.95
CA LYS A 52 -3.57 49.47 -22.65
C LYS A 52 -2.43 50.46 -22.87
N LEU A 53 -2.60 51.21 -23.96
CA LEU A 53 -2.15 52.58 -24.26
C LEU A 53 -0.77 53.02 -23.75
N GLY A 54 0.20 52.99 -24.65
CA GLY A 54 1.33 53.91 -24.70
C GLY A 54 1.54 54.36 -26.15
N LYS A 55 1.77 55.65 -26.36
CA LYS A 55 2.00 56.33 -27.66
C LYS A 55 2.78 55.46 -28.68
N PRO A 56 2.41 55.48 -29.97
CA PRO A 56 3.16 54.77 -31.00
C PRO A 56 4.51 55.45 -31.18
N SER A 57 5.55 54.89 -30.56
CA SER A 57 6.90 54.96 -31.11
C SER A 57 6.83 54.30 -32.48
N ALA A 58 7.37 54.95 -33.51
CA ALA A 58 7.37 54.42 -34.87
C ALA A 58 7.86 52.96 -34.87
N PRO A 59 7.15 52.04 -35.55
CA PRO A 59 7.60 50.67 -35.66
C PRO A 59 8.94 50.65 -36.41
N ILE A 60 9.96 50.07 -35.77
CA ILE A 60 11.25 49.81 -36.42
C ILE A 60 11.11 48.45 -37.10
N VAL A 61 11.37 48.43 -38.40
CA VAL A 61 11.20 47.26 -39.26
C VAL A 61 12.39 46.31 -39.08
N ASP A 62 12.16 45.15 -38.47
CA ASP A 62 13.12 44.06 -38.48
C ASP A 62 13.06 43.35 -39.84
N THR A 63 14.20 43.17 -40.50
CA THR A 63 14.28 42.63 -41.86
C THR A 63 15.06 41.33 -41.86
N LEU A 64 14.36 40.23 -42.11
CA LEU A 64 14.92 38.89 -42.24
C LEU A 64 15.04 38.51 -43.71
N GLN A 65 16.11 37.81 -44.10
CA GLN A 65 16.36 37.46 -45.50
C GLN A 65 16.81 36.01 -45.65
N TRP A 66 16.25 35.31 -46.63
CA TRP A 66 16.61 33.95 -47.04
C TRP A 66 16.94 33.93 -48.52
N LYS A 67 18.12 33.43 -48.86
CA LYS A 67 18.60 33.36 -50.24
C LYS A 67 19.16 31.98 -50.54
N SER A 68 18.88 31.48 -51.73
CA SER A 68 19.55 30.32 -52.29
C SER A 68 19.63 30.43 -53.80
N SER A 69 20.74 30.00 -54.38
CA SER A 69 20.98 30.11 -55.83
C SER A 69 20.70 28.82 -56.60
N LEU A 70 20.81 27.66 -55.96
CA LEU A 70 20.75 26.35 -56.61
C LEU A 70 20.15 25.29 -55.66
N VAL A 71 18.84 25.30 -55.47
CA VAL A 71 18.13 24.25 -54.74
C VAL A 71 17.55 23.24 -55.74
N PRO A 72 18.02 21.99 -55.75
CA PRO A 72 17.41 20.95 -56.57
C PRO A 72 16.08 20.52 -55.97
N ILE A 73 15.03 20.46 -56.79
CA ILE A 73 13.71 19.90 -56.46
C ILE A 73 13.53 18.67 -57.34
N ALA A 74 13.46 17.49 -56.74
CA ALA A 74 13.34 16.24 -57.47
C ALA A 74 12.01 16.16 -58.26
N ALA A 75 11.95 15.26 -59.24
CA ALA A 75 10.69 14.92 -59.90
C ALA A 75 9.69 14.39 -58.87
N ALA A 76 8.42 14.77 -59.03
CA ALA A 76 7.33 14.43 -58.11
C ALA A 76 7.50 14.93 -56.65
N ASP A 77 8.33 15.95 -56.41
CA ASP A 77 8.68 16.43 -55.06
C ASP A 77 8.23 17.88 -54.80
N VAL A 78 8.23 18.29 -53.52
CA VAL A 78 7.78 19.60 -53.05
C VAL A 78 8.80 20.20 -52.08
N LEU A 79 9.26 21.41 -52.36
CA LEU A 79 10.10 22.19 -51.46
C LEU A 79 9.23 23.18 -50.67
N GLN A 80 9.42 23.22 -49.35
CA GLN A 80 8.74 24.17 -48.46
C GLN A 80 9.75 25.00 -47.67
N LEU A 81 9.55 26.31 -47.61
CA LEU A 81 10.32 27.22 -46.76
C LEU A 81 9.41 27.78 -45.65
N PRO A 82 9.54 27.29 -44.41
CA PRO A 82 8.81 27.83 -43.27
C PRO A 82 9.47 29.10 -42.74
N ILE A 83 8.69 30.18 -42.63
CA ILE A 83 9.11 31.48 -42.11
C ILE A 83 8.19 31.86 -40.95
N LYS A 84 8.78 32.10 -39.77
CA LYS A 84 8.03 32.53 -38.59
C LYS A 84 7.82 34.04 -38.62
N LEU A 85 6.57 34.47 -38.43
CA LEU A 85 6.18 35.86 -38.22
C LEU A 85 5.85 36.07 -36.75
N ASP A 86 6.67 36.85 -36.05
CA ASP A 86 6.48 37.16 -34.62
C ASP A 86 5.66 38.44 -34.40
N ALA A 87 5.63 39.34 -35.38
CA ALA A 87 4.90 40.61 -35.31
C ALA A 87 3.41 40.48 -35.68
N GLN A 88 2.61 41.48 -35.27
CA GLN A 88 1.21 41.57 -35.69
C GLN A 88 1.05 41.95 -37.17
N LYS A 89 2.06 42.59 -37.76
CA LYS A 89 2.08 42.98 -39.16
C LYS A 89 3.46 42.69 -39.74
N GLY A 90 3.46 42.14 -40.95
CA GLY A 90 4.68 41.93 -41.71
C GLY A 90 4.44 42.11 -43.20
N VAL A 91 5.52 42.32 -43.94
CA VAL A 91 5.52 42.38 -45.40
C VAL A 91 6.53 41.36 -45.89
N LEU A 92 6.04 40.34 -46.58
CA LEU A 92 6.86 39.33 -47.24
C LEU A 92 7.09 39.75 -48.69
N GLN A 93 8.35 39.83 -49.09
CA GLN A 93 8.76 40.00 -50.48
C GLN A 93 9.47 38.75 -50.94
N TYR A 94 9.14 38.25 -52.12
CA TYR A 94 9.81 37.08 -52.69
C TYR A 94 10.15 37.31 -54.15
N GLU A 95 11.27 36.72 -54.55
CA GLU A 95 11.72 36.60 -55.93
C GLU A 95 12.23 35.17 -56.14
N PHE A 96 11.82 34.51 -57.22
CA PHE A 96 12.39 33.21 -57.58
C PHE A 96 12.45 32.97 -59.08
N SER A 97 13.38 32.13 -59.51
CA SER A 97 13.51 31.64 -60.87
C SER A 97 13.93 30.18 -60.88
N THR A 98 13.64 29.49 -61.97
CA THR A 98 14.13 28.13 -62.21
C THR A 98 15.09 28.14 -63.39
N ARG A 99 16.04 27.20 -63.42
CA ARG A 99 16.95 27.08 -64.57
C ARG A 99 16.22 26.58 -65.81
N ASP A 100 15.42 25.53 -65.63
CA ASP A 100 14.72 24.82 -66.69
C ASP A 100 13.30 24.48 -66.22
N TYR A 101 12.34 24.56 -67.14
CA TYR A 101 10.90 24.25 -66.95
C TYR A 101 10.16 25.17 -65.98
N ASP A 102 8.83 25.11 -66.02
CA ASP A 102 7.95 25.87 -65.14
C ASP A 102 7.80 25.21 -63.76
N ILE A 103 7.30 25.90 -62.75
CA ILE A 103 7.07 25.34 -61.41
C ILE A 103 5.76 25.84 -60.82
N THR A 104 5.08 25.03 -60.01
CA THR A 104 3.91 25.47 -59.24
C THR A 104 4.40 26.17 -57.99
N PHE A 105 3.86 27.35 -57.70
CA PHE A 105 4.20 28.12 -56.51
C PHE A 105 2.94 28.55 -55.77
N ALA A 106 2.96 28.42 -54.45
CA ALA A 106 1.89 28.82 -53.55
C ALA A 106 2.47 29.44 -52.27
N VAL A 107 1.67 30.25 -51.58
CA VAL A 107 2.01 30.79 -50.27
C VAL A 107 0.84 30.60 -49.32
N GLN A 108 1.10 29.93 -48.20
CA GLN A 108 0.11 29.65 -47.17
C GLN A 108 0.59 30.17 -45.82
N MET A 109 -0.32 30.47 -44.91
CA MET A 109 -0.01 30.92 -43.56
C MET A 109 -0.78 30.09 -42.54
N ILE A 110 -0.06 29.55 -41.57
CA ILE A 110 -0.62 28.88 -40.40
C ILE A 110 -0.63 29.91 -39.26
N CYS A 111 -1.80 30.41 -38.91
CA CYS A 111 -1.98 31.37 -37.83
C CYS A 111 -1.76 30.72 -36.46
N ALA A 112 -1.52 31.53 -35.43
CA ALA A 112 -1.29 31.03 -34.06
C ALA A 112 -2.47 30.24 -33.46
N ASP A 113 -3.68 30.43 -33.98
CA ASP A 113 -4.89 29.67 -33.63
C ASP A 113 -5.00 28.32 -34.37
N GLY A 114 -4.04 28.00 -35.25
CA GLY A 114 -4.02 26.80 -36.07
C GLY A 114 -4.84 26.91 -37.36
N THR A 115 -5.46 28.06 -37.65
CA THR A 115 -6.15 28.28 -38.92
C THR A 115 -5.15 28.40 -40.06
N MET A 116 -5.51 27.85 -41.22
CA MET A 116 -4.69 27.91 -42.43
C MET A 116 -5.32 28.91 -43.41
N ILE A 117 -4.56 29.93 -43.77
CA ILE A 117 -4.96 30.99 -44.69
C ILE A 117 -4.12 30.85 -45.95
N GLU A 118 -4.77 30.77 -47.09
CA GLU A 118 -4.10 30.81 -48.39
C GLU A 118 -3.86 32.26 -48.80
N LEU A 119 -2.58 32.64 -48.90
CA LEU A 119 -2.17 34.00 -49.27
C LEU A 119 -1.93 34.13 -50.78
N LEU A 120 -1.51 33.04 -51.41
CA LEU A 120 -1.36 32.92 -52.86
C LEU A 120 -1.73 31.50 -53.28
N GLU A 121 -2.79 31.38 -54.09
CA GLU A 121 -3.26 30.11 -54.63
C GLU A 121 -2.17 29.42 -55.49
N PRO A 122 -2.16 28.08 -55.55
CA PRO A 122 -1.13 27.34 -56.24
C PRO A 122 -1.26 27.57 -57.74
N LYS A 123 -0.28 28.25 -58.32
CA LYS A 123 -0.27 28.58 -59.74
C LYS A 123 1.02 28.15 -60.38
N ARG A 124 0.93 27.68 -61.62
CA ARG A 124 2.09 27.29 -62.44
C ARG A 124 2.71 28.54 -63.07
N PHE A 125 4.01 28.72 -62.87
CA PHE A 125 4.77 29.88 -63.35
C PHE A 125 5.91 29.44 -64.28
N ASP A 126 6.02 30.12 -65.42
CA ASP A 126 7.16 30.03 -66.33
C ASP A 126 8.39 30.79 -65.79
N SER A 127 8.85 30.44 -64.58
CA SER A 127 9.92 31.15 -63.86
C SER A 127 11.32 30.97 -64.48
N GLN A 128 11.45 30.09 -65.47
CA GLN A 128 12.63 29.91 -66.33
C GLN A 128 12.77 30.99 -67.39
N LYS A 129 11.66 31.65 -67.78
CA LYS A 129 11.68 32.73 -68.79
C LYS A 129 11.96 34.08 -68.15
N ALA A 130 11.39 34.33 -66.97
CA ALA A 130 11.59 35.54 -66.19
C ALA A 130 11.41 35.24 -64.69
N PRO A 131 12.20 35.86 -63.80
CA PRO A 131 12.00 35.73 -62.36
C PRO A 131 10.61 36.19 -61.94
N VAL A 132 9.96 35.41 -61.08
CA VAL A 132 8.66 35.72 -60.49
C VAL A 132 8.89 36.53 -59.23
N LYS A 133 8.24 37.68 -59.12
CA LYS A 133 8.31 38.58 -57.97
C LYS A 133 6.94 38.78 -57.36
N GLY A 134 6.87 38.88 -56.04
CA GLY A 134 5.64 39.23 -55.35
C GLY A 134 5.87 39.86 -53.99
N ARG A 135 4.83 40.53 -53.51
CA ARG A 135 4.77 41.17 -52.19
C ARG A 135 3.44 40.81 -51.55
N LEU A 136 3.48 40.33 -50.31
CA LEU A 136 2.31 39.95 -49.54
C LEU A 136 2.33 40.68 -48.19
N GLU A 137 1.18 41.23 -47.81
CA GLU A 137 0.96 41.79 -46.48
C GLU A 137 0.46 40.68 -45.56
N LEU A 138 1.13 40.51 -44.43
CA LEU A 138 0.84 39.48 -43.45
C LEU A 138 0.18 40.12 -42.23
N VAL A 139 -0.89 39.50 -41.76
CA VAL A 139 -1.67 39.98 -40.61
C VAL A 139 -1.70 38.90 -39.55
N GLY A 140 -1.19 39.26 -38.37
CA GLY A 140 -1.13 38.39 -37.20
C GLY A 140 0.14 37.53 -37.13
N PRO A 141 0.51 37.07 -35.92
CA PRO A 141 1.63 36.14 -35.75
C PRO A 141 1.28 34.75 -36.29
N GLY A 142 2.26 34.06 -36.89
CA GLY A 142 2.05 32.75 -37.50
C GLY A 142 3.28 32.21 -38.22
N MET A 143 3.09 31.16 -39.00
CA MET A 143 4.13 30.56 -39.85
C MET A 143 3.69 30.64 -41.31
N VAL A 144 4.47 31.36 -42.13
CA VAL A 144 4.26 31.44 -43.58
C VAL A 144 5.06 30.33 -44.24
N LEU A 145 4.41 29.60 -45.15
CA LEU A 145 4.98 28.52 -45.93
C LEU A 145 5.00 28.93 -47.39
N LEU A 146 6.21 29.08 -47.94
CA LEU A 146 6.41 29.23 -49.38
C LEU A 146 6.62 27.84 -49.96
N ILE A 147 5.79 27.46 -50.93
CA ILE A 147 5.71 26.10 -51.43
C ILE A 147 6.04 26.12 -52.93
N TRP A 148 7.12 25.42 -53.30
CA TRP A 148 7.49 25.16 -54.70
C TRP A 148 7.23 23.69 -55.00
N ASP A 149 6.23 23.45 -55.84
CA ASP A 149 5.68 22.13 -56.12
C ASP A 149 6.10 21.65 -57.53
N ASN A 150 6.80 20.51 -57.58
CA ASN A 150 7.21 19.78 -58.77
C ASN A 150 6.49 18.43 -58.94
N SER A 151 5.39 18.21 -58.23
CA SER A 151 4.58 16.98 -58.24
C SER A 151 4.12 16.57 -59.66
N PHE A 152 3.88 17.55 -60.53
CA PHE A 152 3.42 17.32 -61.90
C PHE A 152 4.52 16.87 -62.88
N SER A 153 5.80 16.95 -62.50
CA SER A 153 6.92 16.50 -63.33
C SER A 153 7.35 15.10 -62.91
N TRP A 154 7.19 14.11 -63.79
CA TRP A 154 7.58 12.74 -63.49
C TRP A 154 9.05 12.43 -63.77
N VAL A 155 9.72 13.23 -64.60
CA VAL A 155 11.09 12.94 -65.07
C VAL A 155 12.07 14.08 -64.81
N ASN A 156 11.60 15.33 -64.88
CA ASN A 156 12.51 16.48 -64.88
C ASN A 156 12.64 17.08 -63.46
N PRO A 157 13.82 17.01 -62.82
CA PRO A 157 14.11 17.80 -61.63
C PRO A 157 14.26 19.28 -62.02
N LYS A 158 14.06 20.17 -61.05
CA LYS A 158 14.17 21.63 -61.24
C LYS A 158 15.27 22.18 -60.36
N GLN A 159 15.98 23.18 -60.87
CA GLN A 159 16.95 23.95 -60.08
C GLN A 159 16.34 25.31 -59.77
N LEU A 160 16.00 25.54 -58.51
CA LEU A 160 15.37 26.75 -58.00
C LEU A 160 16.42 27.73 -57.45
N ALA A 161 16.32 28.99 -57.84
CA ALA A 161 16.96 30.12 -57.17
C ALA A 161 15.87 31.00 -56.54
N TYR A 162 16.05 31.43 -55.29
CA TYR A 162 15.10 32.33 -54.63
C TYR A 162 15.79 33.35 -53.70
N SER A 163 15.11 34.48 -53.50
CA SER A 163 15.41 35.52 -52.51
C SER A 163 14.09 35.91 -51.84
N VAL A 164 14.02 35.78 -50.53
CA VAL A 164 12.84 36.07 -49.73
C VAL A 164 13.24 37.03 -48.61
N GLU A 165 12.47 38.10 -48.43
CA GLU A 165 12.67 39.13 -47.41
C GLU A 165 11.40 39.29 -46.60
N LEU A 166 11.49 39.26 -45.28
CA LEU A 166 10.39 39.54 -44.35
C LEU A 166 10.71 40.79 -43.56
N HIS A 167 9.87 41.81 -43.72
CA HIS A 167 9.87 43.03 -42.92
C HIS A 167 8.79 42.90 -41.86
N GLN A 168 9.13 42.96 -40.57
CA GLN A 168 8.16 42.80 -39.48
C GLN A 168 8.24 43.92 -38.44
N ASP A 169 7.07 44.38 -37.99
CA ASP A 169 6.93 45.45 -37.00
C ASP A 169 7.01 44.87 -35.58
N VAL A 170 8.21 44.54 -35.11
CA VAL A 170 8.40 43.99 -33.76
C VAL A 170 8.56 45.14 -32.76
N PRO A 171 7.66 45.29 -31.76
CA PRO A 171 7.87 46.26 -30.70
C PRO A 171 9.08 45.82 -29.87
N ILE A 172 10.15 46.60 -29.88
CA ILE A 172 11.28 46.41 -28.96
C ILE A 172 10.72 46.62 -27.55
N VAL A 173 10.50 45.53 -26.82
CA VAL A 173 10.37 45.61 -25.37
C VAL A 173 11.73 46.08 -24.88
N ALA A 174 11.83 47.36 -24.51
CA ALA A 174 13.05 47.96 -23.98
C ALA A 174 13.71 47.02 -22.98
N GLU A 175 15.00 46.72 -23.15
CA GLU A 175 15.73 45.73 -22.33
C GLU A 175 15.56 45.97 -20.83
N GLU A 176 15.45 47.24 -20.41
CA GLU A 176 15.14 47.64 -19.03
C GLU A 176 13.86 47.00 -18.47
N LYS A 177 12.80 46.88 -19.30
CA LYS A 177 11.54 46.24 -18.91
C LYS A 177 11.67 44.72 -18.80
N LYS A 178 12.48 44.09 -19.65
CA LYS A 178 12.77 42.65 -19.54
C LYS A 178 13.56 42.35 -18.26
N VAL A 179 14.60 43.14 -17.98
CA VAL A 179 15.40 43.03 -16.76
C VAL A 179 14.53 43.25 -15.52
N ALA A 180 13.67 44.27 -15.52
CA ALA A 180 12.75 44.52 -14.40
C ALA A 180 11.78 43.35 -14.15
N ARG A 181 11.22 42.76 -15.22
CA ARG A 181 10.36 41.57 -15.13
C ARG A 181 11.12 40.35 -14.60
N ALA A 182 12.33 40.11 -15.09
CA ALA A 182 13.18 39.02 -14.64
C ALA A 182 13.53 39.14 -13.14
N LEU A 183 13.89 40.34 -12.68
CA LEU A 183 14.17 40.61 -11.27
C LEU A 183 12.95 40.40 -10.37
N ALA A 184 11.78 40.88 -10.80
CA ALA A 184 10.53 40.67 -10.06
C ALA A 184 10.17 39.18 -9.96
N ALA A 185 10.27 38.44 -11.08
CA ALA A 185 10.02 37.00 -11.11
C ALA A 185 11.01 36.23 -10.21
N ARG A 186 12.29 36.63 -10.21
CA ARG A 186 13.32 36.05 -9.35
C ARG A 186 13.00 36.25 -7.88
N ARG A 187 12.74 37.49 -7.44
CA ARG A 187 12.41 37.79 -6.03
C ARG A 187 11.19 37.02 -5.54
N LYS A 188 10.16 36.92 -6.37
CA LYS A 188 8.96 36.13 -6.03
C LYS A 188 9.29 34.65 -5.81
N ARG A 189 10.15 34.07 -6.64
CA ARG A 189 10.58 32.67 -6.49
C ARG A 189 11.52 32.46 -5.31
N GLU A 190 12.42 33.38 -5.03
CA GLU A 190 13.27 33.34 -3.84
C GLU A 190 12.42 33.37 -2.56
N ALA A 191 11.38 34.20 -2.50
CA ALA A 191 10.46 34.22 -1.37
C ALA A 191 9.68 32.89 -1.21
N LEU A 192 9.21 32.31 -2.31
CA LEU A 192 8.52 31.02 -2.29
C LEU A 192 9.46 29.88 -1.85
N LEU A 193 10.71 29.91 -2.30
CA LEU A 193 11.73 28.94 -1.92
C LEU A 193 12.00 29.01 -0.41
N MET A 194 12.18 30.20 0.14
CA MET A 194 12.36 30.39 1.59
C MET A 194 11.17 29.86 2.40
N GLN A 195 9.92 30.09 1.93
CA GLN A 195 8.74 29.54 2.58
C GLN A 195 8.73 28.01 2.57
N GLN A 196 9.04 27.41 1.42
CA GLN A 196 9.09 25.96 1.28
C GLN A 196 10.21 25.33 2.11
N GLU A 197 11.37 25.98 2.21
CA GLU A 197 12.47 25.53 3.09
C GLU A 197 12.05 25.51 4.56
N GLN A 198 11.34 26.55 5.03
CA GLN A 198 10.78 26.59 6.39
C GLN A 198 9.75 25.49 6.64
N GLU A 199 8.88 25.21 5.66
CA GLU A 199 7.91 24.12 5.75
C GLU A 199 8.61 22.75 5.82
N VAL A 200 9.69 22.55 5.06
CA VAL A 200 10.49 21.32 5.12
C VAL A 200 11.15 21.16 6.48
N GLU A 201 11.78 22.21 7.02
CA GLU A 201 12.41 22.18 8.35
C GLU A 201 11.39 21.81 9.45
N MET A 202 10.21 22.44 9.42
CA MET A 202 9.12 22.10 10.34
C MET A 202 8.68 20.63 10.20
N MET A 203 8.57 20.12 8.98
CA MET A 203 8.20 18.73 8.74
C MET A 203 9.27 17.75 9.20
N GLU A 204 10.55 18.09 9.05
CA GLU A 204 11.67 17.29 9.57
C GLU A 204 11.61 17.17 11.10
N ASP A 205 11.28 18.25 11.80
CA ASP A 205 11.14 18.23 13.25
C ASP A 205 9.93 17.40 13.71
N ILE A 206 8.82 17.46 12.98
CA ILE A 206 7.66 16.58 13.22
C ILE A 206 8.04 15.11 13.02
N ILE A 207 8.78 14.79 11.95
CA ILE A 207 9.23 13.42 11.67
C ILE A 207 10.12 12.93 12.81
N LYS A 208 11.13 13.71 13.24
CA LYS A 208 12.00 13.34 14.36
C LYS A 208 11.23 13.12 15.66
N TYR A 209 10.22 13.96 15.92
CA TYR A 209 9.37 13.82 17.09
C TYR A 209 8.57 12.51 17.06
N GLU A 210 7.92 12.20 15.94
CA GLU A 210 7.13 10.98 15.77
C GLU A 210 8.00 9.72 15.73
N GLU A 211 9.23 9.79 15.20
CA GLU A 211 10.21 8.71 15.27
C GLU A 211 10.54 8.36 16.72
N LYS A 212 10.89 9.38 17.53
CA LYS A 212 11.16 9.18 18.97
C LYS A 212 9.95 8.61 19.71
N ARG A 213 8.76 9.13 19.43
CA ARG A 213 7.51 8.61 20.02
C ARG A 213 7.28 7.15 19.65
N THR A 214 7.57 6.77 18.40
CA THR A 214 7.45 5.39 17.93
C THR A 214 8.43 4.48 18.65
N GLU A 215 9.68 4.91 18.85
CA GLU A 215 10.67 4.16 19.63
C GLU A 215 10.21 3.93 21.08
N ASP A 216 9.63 4.94 21.71
CA ASP A 216 9.15 4.83 23.08
C ASP A 216 7.96 3.87 23.21
N VAL A 217 7.03 3.88 22.25
CA VAL A 217 5.93 2.90 22.19
C VAL A 217 6.46 1.48 21.95
N GLN A 218 7.47 1.32 21.09
CA GLN A 218 8.10 0.02 20.86
C GLN A 218 8.75 -0.55 22.12
N LYS A 219 9.41 0.30 22.93
CA LYS A 219 9.96 -0.12 24.22
C LYS A 219 8.87 -0.59 25.18
N GLN A 220 7.74 0.12 25.25
CA GLN A 220 6.60 -0.28 26.08
C GLN A 220 6.01 -1.64 25.66
N ILE A 221 5.89 -1.88 24.35
CA ILE A 221 5.42 -3.17 23.83
C ILE A 221 6.36 -4.29 24.27
N ALA A 222 7.68 -4.11 24.11
CA ALA A 222 8.67 -5.11 24.50
C ALA A 222 8.64 -5.40 26.02
N GLU A 223 8.42 -4.39 26.85
CA GLU A 223 8.27 -4.55 28.31
C GLU A 223 7.00 -5.35 28.66
N LEU A 224 5.87 -5.04 28.03
CA LEU A 224 4.62 -5.76 28.23
C LEU A 224 4.70 -7.23 27.77
N GLU A 225 5.38 -7.50 26.67
CA GLU A 225 5.63 -8.86 26.20
C GLU A 225 6.46 -9.67 27.21
N LEU A 226 7.47 -9.05 27.83
CA LEU A 226 8.26 -9.67 28.88
C LEU A 226 7.42 -10.00 30.11
N VAL A 227 6.58 -9.07 30.57
CA VAL A 227 5.67 -9.28 31.71
C VAL A 227 4.68 -10.41 31.41
N LEU A 228 4.12 -10.45 30.20
CA LEU A 228 3.22 -11.50 29.77
C LEU A 228 3.90 -12.88 29.81
N GLN A 229 5.14 -12.98 29.34
CA GLN A 229 5.90 -14.22 29.38
C GLN A 229 6.14 -14.69 30.83
N GLN A 230 6.55 -13.79 31.72
CA GLN A 230 6.74 -14.12 33.15
C GLN A 230 5.44 -14.58 33.82
N SER A 231 4.32 -13.94 33.49
CA SER A 231 3.00 -14.35 33.97
C SER A 231 2.62 -15.75 33.45
N GLN A 232 2.86 -16.05 32.18
CA GLN A 232 2.62 -17.38 31.62
C GLN A 232 3.49 -18.46 32.26
N GLU A 233 4.77 -18.19 32.50
CA GLU A 233 5.68 -19.12 33.18
C GLU A 233 5.26 -19.37 34.63
N SER A 234 4.86 -18.33 35.37
CA SER A 234 4.37 -18.48 36.74
C SER A 234 3.05 -19.26 36.79
N LYS A 235 2.14 -19.01 35.85
CA LYS A 235 0.91 -19.80 35.67
C LYS A 235 1.22 -21.27 35.35
N ALA A 236 2.15 -21.54 34.43
CA ALA A 236 2.54 -22.91 34.09
C ALA A 236 3.13 -23.65 35.29
N LYS A 237 3.96 -22.99 36.10
CA LYS A 237 4.48 -23.54 37.36
C LYS A 237 3.36 -23.82 38.37
N ALA A 238 2.39 -22.90 38.49
CA ALA A 238 1.24 -23.08 39.37
C ALA A 238 0.36 -24.26 38.93
N MET A 239 0.11 -24.38 37.62
CA MET A 239 -0.63 -25.51 37.04
C MET A 239 0.09 -26.85 37.27
N ALA A 240 1.41 -26.91 37.05
CA ALA A 240 2.19 -28.13 37.30
C ALA A 240 2.16 -28.53 38.79
N LYS A 241 2.23 -27.55 39.71
CA LYS A 241 2.09 -27.80 41.15
C LYS A 241 0.68 -28.26 41.53
N HIS A 242 -0.35 -27.70 40.89
CA HIS A 242 -1.73 -28.12 41.08
C HIS A 242 -1.92 -29.59 40.71
N GLU A 243 -1.48 -29.98 39.51
CA GLU A 243 -1.54 -31.37 39.03
C GLU A 243 -0.78 -32.32 39.96
N GLN A 244 0.40 -31.92 40.44
CA GLN A 244 1.14 -32.70 41.43
C GLN A 244 0.37 -32.90 42.74
N LEU A 245 -0.33 -31.85 43.21
CA LEU A 245 -1.14 -31.93 44.43
C LEU A 245 -2.39 -32.78 44.22
N GLU A 246 -3.04 -32.71 43.05
CA GLU A 246 -4.17 -33.57 42.70
C GLU A 246 -3.79 -35.05 42.76
N LEU A 247 -2.67 -35.43 42.12
CA LEU A 247 -2.14 -36.80 42.19
C LEU A 247 -1.85 -37.22 43.65
N ARG A 248 -1.28 -36.32 44.46
CA ARG A 248 -0.98 -36.63 45.86
C ARG A 248 -2.25 -36.79 46.71
N ILE A 249 -3.29 -36.01 46.43
CA ILE A 249 -4.60 -36.15 47.07
C ILE A 249 -5.19 -37.51 46.72
N GLU A 250 -5.19 -37.90 45.45
CA GLU A 250 -5.67 -39.22 45.02
C GLU A 250 -4.92 -40.37 45.70
N GLU A 251 -3.59 -40.30 45.77
CA GLU A 251 -2.77 -41.27 46.52
C GLU A 251 -3.19 -41.37 47.99
N LEU A 252 -3.34 -40.23 48.67
CA LEU A 252 -3.75 -40.18 50.07
C LEU A 252 -5.18 -40.71 50.26
N GLU A 253 -6.10 -40.45 49.33
CA GLU A 253 -7.44 -41.03 49.37
C GLU A 253 -7.40 -42.55 49.26
N TRP A 254 -6.56 -43.10 48.37
CA TRP A 254 -6.33 -44.54 48.28
C TRP A 254 -5.73 -45.12 49.56
N GLU A 255 -4.73 -44.45 50.14
CA GLU A 255 -4.13 -44.84 51.42
C GLU A 255 -5.16 -44.83 52.55
N ILE A 256 -5.96 -43.77 52.68
CA ILE A 256 -7.01 -43.65 53.68
C ILE A 256 -8.04 -44.76 53.50
N LYS A 257 -8.56 -44.98 52.29
CA LYS A 257 -9.51 -46.07 52.00
C LYS A 257 -8.92 -47.42 52.42
N ALA A 258 -7.67 -47.71 52.05
CA ALA A 258 -6.99 -48.95 52.41
C ALA A 258 -6.79 -49.11 53.93
N LEU A 259 -6.51 -48.03 54.65
CA LEU A 259 -6.37 -48.01 56.10
C LEU A 259 -7.72 -48.14 56.83
N SER A 260 -8.78 -47.49 56.34
CA SER A 260 -10.14 -47.58 56.89
C SER A 260 -10.62 -49.04 56.95
N TRP A 261 -10.34 -49.82 55.90
CA TRP A 261 -10.61 -51.26 55.87
C TRP A 261 -9.89 -52.05 56.96
N ARG A 262 -8.73 -51.58 57.41
CA ARG A 262 -7.92 -52.25 58.44
C ARG A 262 -8.25 -51.78 59.86
N SER A 263 -8.93 -50.65 60.01
CA SER A 263 -9.29 -50.07 61.31
C SER A 263 -10.65 -50.52 61.83
N PHE A 264 -11.43 -51.28 61.06
CA PHE A 264 -12.66 -51.86 61.58
C PHE A 264 -12.38 -52.78 62.76
N ASP A 265 -13.17 -52.65 63.82
CA ASP A 265 -13.11 -53.61 64.91
C ASP A 265 -13.58 -54.99 64.39
N PRO A 266 -13.12 -56.10 64.99
CA PRO A 266 -13.46 -57.43 64.50
C PRO A 266 -14.98 -57.69 64.44
N LYS A 267 -15.78 -57.04 65.29
CA LYS A 267 -17.24 -57.21 65.31
C LYS A 267 -17.92 -56.51 64.14
N THR A 268 -17.59 -55.23 63.90
CA THR A 268 -18.11 -54.46 62.75
C THR A 268 -17.64 -55.07 61.45
N LEU A 269 -16.39 -55.56 61.39
CA LEU A 269 -15.89 -56.27 60.23
C LEU A 269 -16.70 -57.54 59.96
N GLY A 270 -17.01 -58.33 60.99
CA GLY A 270 -17.88 -59.50 60.85
C GLY A 270 -19.26 -59.15 60.31
N VAL A 271 -19.88 -58.07 60.81
CA VAL A 271 -21.17 -57.60 60.31
C VAL A 271 -21.09 -57.16 58.84
N LEU A 272 -20.03 -56.44 58.45
CA LEU A 272 -19.86 -56.03 57.05
C LEU A 272 -19.63 -57.24 56.13
N LEU A 273 -18.81 -58.21 56.55
CA LEU A 273 -18.56 -59.43 55.79
C LEU A 273 -19.82 -60.29 55.64
N SER A 274 -20.80 -60.21 56.54
CA SER A 274 -22.06 -60.95 56.39
C SER A 274 -22.97 -60.41 55.29
N TYR A 275 -22.79 -59.16 54.86
CA TYR A 275 -23.52 -58.58 53.72
C TYR A 275 -22.86 -58.84 52.37
N LEU A 276 -21.64 -59.40 52.34
CA LEU A 276 -20.91 -59.67 51.11
C LEU A 276 -21.23 -61.06 50.56
N GLU A 277 -21.42 -61.14 49.24
CA GLU A 277 -21.63 -62.43 48.58
C GLU A 277 -20.36 -63.31 48.64
N PRO A 278 -20.49 -64.66 48.69
CA PRO A 278 -19.36 -65.58 48.74
C PRO A 278 -18.25 -65.36 47.70
N PRO A 279 -18.52 -65.06 46.41
CA PRO A 279 -17.45 -64.81 45.44
C PRO A 279 -16.66 -63.53 45.77
N THR A 280 -17.30 -62.52 46.35
CA THR A 280 -16.65 -61.28 46.82
C THR A 280 -15.80 -61.53 48.07
N LEU A 281 -16.25 -62.38 48.98
CA LEU A 281 -15.44 -62.81 50.13
C LEU A 281 -14.19 -63.57 49.67
N GLN A 282 -14.32 -64.42 48.65
CA GLN A 282 -13.19 -65.15 48.09
C GLN A 282 -12.18 -64.19 47.42
N SER A 283 -12.63 -63.21 46.64
CA SER A 283 -11.72 -62.23 46.02
C SER A 283 -10.99 -61.37 47.07
N LEU A 284 -11.68 -60.94 48.14
CA LEU A 284 -11.06 -60.24 49.27
C LEU A 284 -10.03 -61.10 50.01
N SER A 285 -10.32 -62.39 50.21
CA SER A 285 -9.39 -63.32 50.85
C SER A 285 -8.10 -63.50 50.06
N LEU A 286 -8.14 -63.34 48.74
CA LEU A 286 -6.96 -63.47 47.86
C LEU A 286 -6.15 -62.18 47.76
N ALA A 287 -6.74 -61.03 48.10
CA ALA A 287 -6.09 -59.73 47.97
C ALA A 287 -4.92 -59.52 48.95
N ASN A 288 -5.01 -60.05 50.17
CA ASN A 288 -3.92 -59.97 51.16
C ASN A 288 -4.05 -61.05 52.25
N LYS A 289 -2.92 -61.55 52.76
CA LYS A 289 -2.84 -62.49 53.89
C LYS A 289 -3.65 -62.08 55.13
N LYS A 290 -3.72 -60.79 55.46
CA LYS A 290 -4.54 -60.32 56.61
C LYS A 290 -6.04 -60.48 56.34
N TRP A 291 -6.49 -60.12 55.13
CA TRP A 291 -7.88 -60.32 54.71
C TRP A 291 -8.24 -61.80 54.65
N PHE A 292 -7.31 -62.65 54.16
CA PHE A 292 -7.46 -64.10 54.21
C PHE A 292 -7.75 -64.60 55.63
N CYS A 293 -6.97 -64.16 56.62
CA CYS A 293 -7.18 -64.53 58.02
C CYS A 293 -8.54 -64.03 58.52
N ASN A 294 -8.87 -62.75 58.33
CA ASN A 294 -10.12 -62.16 58.81
C ASN A 294 -11.36 -62.85 58.19
N VAL A 295 -11.35 -63.11 56.88
CA VAL A 295 -12.45 -63.79 56.19
C VAL A 295 -12.57 -65.24 56.67
N ARG A 296 -11.44 -65.93 56.86
CA ARG A 296 -11.44 -67.31 57.36
C ARG A 296 -11.96 -67.40 58.80
N GLU A 297 -11.52 -66.49 59.66
CA GLU A 297 -12.03 -66.38 61.04
C GLU A 297 -13.54 -66.12 61.03
N PHE A 298 -14.01 -65.17 60.23
CA PHE A 298 -15.45 -64.90 60.07
C PHE A 298 -16.25 -66.14 59.60
N ILE A 299 -15.78 -66.84 58.56
CA ILE A 299 -16.42 -68.07 58.05
C ILE A 299 -16.48 -69.14 59.14
N ASN A 300 -15.41 -69.29 59.94
CA ASN A 300 -15.40 -70.23 61.05
C ASN A 300 -16.41 -69.83 62.13
N SER A 301 -16.45 -68.55 62.52
CA SER A 301 -17.42 -68.05 63.51
C SER A 301 -18.87 -68.23 63.05
N GLN A 302 -19.18 -68.05 61.75
CA GLN A 302 -20.52 -68.31 61.21
C GLN A 302 -20.89 -69.81 61.23
N LYS A 303 -19.92 -70.70 60.97
CA LYS A 303 -20.14 -72.15 61.09
C LYS A 303 -20.39 -72.59 62.53
N GLU A 304 -19.77 -71.92 63.51
CA GLU A 304 -20.01 -72.16 64.92
C GLU A 304 -21.39 -71.66 65.34
N LEU A 305 -21.79 -70.44 64.97
CA LEU A 305 -23.14 -69.92 65.22
C LEU A 305 -24.24 -70.78 64.58
N GLY A 306 -24.04 -71.24 63.34
CA GLY A 306 -24.99 -72.12 62.66
C GLY A 306 -25.08 -73.53 63.27
N ARG A 307 -24.01 -74.00 63.95
CA ARG A 307 -24.05 -75.25 64.72
C ARG A 307 -24.75 -75.07 66.07
N GLU A 308 -24.61 -73.90 66.69
CA GLU A 308 -25.35 -73.57 67.91
C GLU A 308 -26.85 -73.37 67.63
N SER A 309 -27.24 -72.72 66.52
CA SER A 309 -28.65 -72.63 66.14
C SER A 309 -29.24 -73.99 65.72
N ALA A 310 -28.46 -74.85 65.05
CA ALA A 310 -28.88 -76.22 64.73
C ALA A 310 -29.01 -77.12 65.98
N ASN A 311 -28.30 -76.82 67.07
CA ASN A 311 -28.51 -77.46 68.38
C ASN A 311 -29.68 -76.84 69.17
N ASP A 312 -29.94 -75.54 69.03
CA ASP A 312 -31.05 -74.84 69.69
C ASP A 312 -32.42 -75.08 69.02
N ASP A 313 -32.45 -75.46 67.73
CA ASP A 313 -33.66 -75.93 67.05
C ASP A 313 -34.12 -77.33 67.51
N THR A 314 -33.31 -78.04 68.29
CA THR A 314 -33.76 -79.22 69.07
C THR A 314 -34.42 -78.84 70.40
N ALA A 315 -34.39 -77.57 70.82
CA ALA A 315 -34.85 -77.11 72.14
C ALA A 315 -35.98 -76.07 72.09
N LYS A 316 -36.61 -75.84 70.92
CA LYS A 316 -37.79 -74.95 70.79
C LYS A 316 -39.05 -75.72 70.43
N ARG A 317 -39.67 -76.32 71.44
CA ARG A 317 -41.05 -76.83 71.38
C ARG A 317 -41.84 -76.46 72.65
N THR A 318 -42.13 -75.17 72.84
CA THR A 318 -43.32 -74.66 73.57
C THR A 318 -43.48 -73.15 73.39
N ALA A 319 -44.63 -72.74 72.85
CA ALA A 319 -45.09 -71.38 72.52
C ALA A 319 -45.52 -70.57 73.79
N PRO A 320 -46.24 -69.41 73.75
CA PRO A 320 -46.66 -68.54 72.63
C PRO A 320 -46.53 -66.99 72.87
N GLU A 321 -46.84 -66.23 71.82
CA GLU A 321 -47.46 -64.87 71.73
C GLU A 321 -47.29 -63.82 72.84
N ARG A 322 -46.86 -62.61 72.43
CA ARG A 322 -47.72 -61.40 72.45
C ARG A 322 -47.11 -60.18 71.73
N VAL A 323 -47.97 -59.54 70.94
CA VAL A 323 -47.90 -58.25 70.21
C VAL A 323 -48.20 -57.11 71.22
N PRO A 324 -47.55 -55.91 71.16
CA PRO A 324 -48.01 -54.75 70.36
C PRO A 324 -46.86 -53.93 69.72
N SER A 325 -46.95 -53.42 68.49
CA SER A 325 -47.76 -52.27 67.99
C SER A 325 -47.39 -50.91 68.63
N ASN A 326 -46.51 -50.16 67.96
CA ASN A 326 -46.58 -48.70 67.74
C ASN A 326 -45.36 -48.30 66.87
N ALA A 327 -45.53 -47.85 65.63
CA ALA A 327 -46.06 -46.56 65.18
C ALA A 327 -45.17 -45.39 65.61
N GLY A 328 -44.49 -44.79 64.63
CA GLY A 328 -43.58 -43.66 64.81
C GLY A 328 -42.94 -43.24 63.48
N GLU A 329 -43.78 -42.81 62.54
CA GLU A 329 -43.40 -41.97 61.39
C GLU A 329 -42.69 -40.69 61.82
N LEU A 330 -41.75 -40.22 60.99
CA LEU A 330 -41.40 -38.82 60.66
C LEU A 330 -40.11 -38.91 59.83
N HIS A 331 -40.10 -38.87 58.49
CA HIS A 331 -40.49 -37.79 57.57
C HIS A 331 -39.70 -36.48 57.78
N ARG A 332 -38.85 -36.16 56.80
CA ARG A 332 -38.57 -34.85 56.16
C ARG A 332 -37.12 -34.80 55.65
N ASP A 333 -36.92 -34.80 54.33
CA ASP A 333 -36.75 -33.64 53.42
C ASP A 333 -35.25 -33.35 53.24
N VAL A 334 -34.63 -33.53 52.07
CA VAL A 334 -34.73 -32.67 50.86
C VAL A 334 -34.36 -31.22 51.26
N ASP A 335 -33.18 -30.72 50.94
CA ASP A 335 -32.87 -30.17 49.61
C ASP A 335 -31.36 -30.08 49.29
N PRO A 336 -31.01 -30.12 47.99
CA PRO A 336 -29.73 -29.68 47.45
C PRO A 336 -29.82 -28.23 46.92
N ALA A 337 -28.83 -27.39 47.24
CA ALA A 337 -28.69 -26.07 46.62
C ALA A 337 -27.24 -25.83 46.14
N THR A 338 -27.06 -26.04 44.83
CA THR A 338 -26.52 -25.09 43.84
C THR A 338 -25.85 -23.80 44.36
N SER A 339 -24.61 -23.55 43.92
CA SER A 339 -24.15 -22.35 43.17
C SER A 339 -22.62 -22.48 43.00
N SER A 340 -22.01 -22.60 41.81
CA SER A 340 -22.02 -21.73 40.62
C SER A 340 -21.39 -20.35 40.82
N GLN A 341 -20.53 -20.02 39.85
CA GLN A 341 -19.88 -18.75 39.49
C GLN A 341 -18.61 -18.39 40.27
N ALA A 342 -17.40 -18.47 39.69
CA ALA A 342 -16.90 -17.95 38.41
C ALA A 342 -16.92 -16.42 38.33
N ALA A 343 -15.74 -15.83 38.53
CA ALA A 343 -15.24 -14.62 37.88
C ALA A 343 -13.73 -14.78 37.72
#